data_AF-A0A4Q0XYC4-F1
#
_entry.id   AF-A0A4Q0XYC4-F1
#
_cell.length_a   1.000
_cell.length_b   1.000
_cell.length_c   1.000
_cell.angle_alpha   90.00
_cell.angle_beta   90.00
_cell.angle_gamma   90.00
#
_symmetry.space_group_name_H-M   'P 1'
#
loop_
_entity.id
_entity.type
_entity.pdbx_description
1 polymer ?
#
loop_
_entity_poly.entity_id
_entity_poly.type
_entity_poly.pdbx_seq_one_letter_code
_entity_poly.pdbx_strand_id
1 'polypeptide(L)' 'MLKKIIFSLFILSSLIQAEDFEQTIEDKYAACEKAYDECITLCEESNSNIDECTAACDEKLYNCNSKVEEEAQTPVE' A
#
# COMPACT_ATOMS: atom_id res chain seq x y z
N MET A 1 32.29 -1.66 46.50
CA MET A 1 32.48 -2.51 45.30
C MET A 1 31.53 -2.01 44.21
N LEU A 2 32.01 -1.97 42.95
CA LEU A 2 31.35 -1.61 41.66
C LEU A 2 29.81 -1.61 41.72
N LYS A 3 29.07 -0.50 41.52
CA LYS A 3 28.94 0.41 40.37
C LYS A 3 28.59 -0.31 39.04
N LYS A 4 27.39 0.05 38.55
CA LYS A 4 26.86 -0.03 37.17
C LYS A 4 25.93 -1.22 36.86
N ILE A 5 24.64 -0.91 36.98
CA ILE A 5 23.56 -1.44 36.15
C ILE A 5 24.03 -1.33 34.69
N ILE A 6 24.14 -2.46 34.00
CA ILE A 6 24.23 -2.49 32.54
C ILE A 6 23.13 -3.41 32.05
N PHE A 7 22.05 -2.73 31.67
CA PHE A 7 21.06 -3.13 30.70
C PHE A 7 21.74 -3.81 29.50
N SER A 8 21.45 -5.08 29.28
CA SER A 8 21.62 -5.72 27.97
C SER A 8 20.64 -6.87 27.85
N LEU A 9 19.35 -6.50 27.84
CA LEU A 9 18.39 -7.14 26.94
C LEU A 9 18.90 -6.93 25.52
N PHE A 10 19.77 -7.83 25.05
CA PHE A 10 20.27 -7.80 23.68
C PHE A 10 20.19 -9.19 23.06
N ILE A 11 19.06 -9.89 23.27
CA ILE A 11 18.71 -11.09 22.48
C ILE A 11 17.20 -11.12 22.24
N LEU A 12 16.66 -10.06 21.63
CA LEU A 12 15.34 -10.11 20.97
C LEU A 12 15.39 -9.64 19.51
N SER A 13 16.59 -9.40 18.95
CA SER A 13 16.76 -8.76 17.65
C SER A 13 16.93 -9.73 16.46
N SER A 14 16.64 -11.01 16.65
CA SER A 14 16.62 -12.00 15.57
C SER A 14 15.35 -12.82 15.77
N LEU A 15 14.23 -12.51 15.14
CA LEU A 15 14.02 -12.64 13.70
C LEU A 15 12.81 -11.77 13.33
N ILE A 16 13.02 -10.49 13.02
CA ILE A 16 12.10 -9.83 12.09
C ILE A 16 12.72 -10.13 10.75
N GLN A 17 12.35 -11.27 10.17
CA GLN A 17 12.45 -11.42 8.74
C GLN A 17 11.51 -10.33 8.21
N ALA A 18 12.07 -9.21 7.78
CA ALA A 18 11.45 -8.41 6.75
C ALA A 18 11.50 -9.30 5.50
N GLU A 19 10.62 -10.31 5.48
CA GLU A 19 10.17 -10.88 4.23
C GLU A 19 9.59 -9.67 3.49
N ASP A 20 10.28 -9.27 2.41
CA ASP A 20 9.62 -8.72 1.25
C ASP A 20 8.49 -9.71 0.94
N PHE A 21 7.33 -9.49 1.56
CA PHE A 21 6.15 -10.30 1.33
C PHE A 21 5.72 -9.89 -0.07
N GLU A 22 6.10 -10.70 -1.05
CA GLU A 22 5.77 -10.49 -2.45
C GLU A 22 4.25 -10.29 -2.52
N GLN A 23 3.83 -9.05 -2.80
CA GLN A 23 2.40 -8.71 -2.83
C GLN A 23 1.74 -9.56 -3.91
N THR A 24 0.69 -10.28 -3.54
CA THR A 24 -0.09 -11.06 -4.48
C THR A 24 -0.80 -10.14 -5.47
N ILE A 25 -1.23 -10.68 -6.61
CA ILE A 25 -2.05 -9.92 -7.56
C ILE A 25 -3.35 -9.40 -6.89
N GLU A 26 -3.92 -10.18 -5.97
CA GLU A 26 -5.09 -9.77 -5.17
C GLU A 26 -4.76 -8.57 -4.27
N ASP A 27 -3.60 -8.58 -3.60
CA ASP A 27 -3.16 -7.45 -2.77
C ASP A 27 -3.00 -6.17 -3.60
N LYS A 28 -2.51 -6.29 -4.85
CA LYS A 28 -2.35 -5.16 -5.76
C LYS A 28 -3.70 -4.59 -6.20
N TYR A 29 -4.67 -5.44 -6.54
CA TYR A 29 -6.04 -4.99 -6.82
C TYR A 29 -6.68 -4.31 -5.60
N ALA A 30 -6.53 -4.89 -4.41
CA ALA A 30 -7.03 -4.30 -3.18
C ALA A 30 -6.37 -2.93 -2.89
N ALA A 31 -5.09 -2.75 -3.23
CA ALA A 31 -4.42 -1.46 -3.11
C ALA A 31 -4.99 -0.41 -4.09
N CYS A 32 -5.35 -0.80 -5.32
CA CYS A 32 -6.02 0.08 -6.28
C CYS A 32 -7.37 0.57 -5.75
N GLU A 33 -8.21 -0.34 -5.24
CA GLU A 33 -9.52 -0.02 -4.64
C GLU A 33 -9.37 0.90 -3.42
N LYS A 34 -8.41 0.61 -2.53
CA LYS A 34 -8.13 1.47 -1.38
C LYS A 34 -7.73 2.88 -1.78
N ALA A 35 -6.88 3.03 -2.79
CA ALA A 35 -6.47 4.33 -3.30
C ALA A 35 -7.64 5.09 -3.93
N TYR A 36 -8.60 4.38 -4.55
CA TYR A 36 -9.84 4.96 -5.03
C TYR A 36 -10.73 5.46 -3.88
N ASP A 37 -10.94 4.67 -2.82
CA ASP A 37 -11.72 5.10 -1.64
C ASP A 37 -11.14 6.36 -0.98
N GLU A 38 -9.81 6.42 -0.85
CA GLU A 38 -9.09 7.60 -0.35
C GLU A 38 -9.29 8.80 -1.27
N CYS A 39 -9.28 8.59 -2.60
CA CYS A 39 -9.52 9.63 -3.60
C CYS A 39 -10.95 10.19 -3.50
N ILE A 40 -11.96 9.32 -3.37
CA ILE A 40 -13.36 9.73 -3.21
C ILE A 40 -13.57 10.50 -1.90
N THR A 41 -12.98 10.03 -0.80
CA THR A 41 -13.04 10.74 0.48
C THR A 41 -12.48 12.16 0.33
N LEU A 42 -11.34 12.33 -0.35
CA LEU A 42 -10.78 13.64 -0.61
C LEU A 42 -11.68 14.50 -1.52
N CYS A 43 -12.34 13.90 -2.51
CA CYS A 43 -13.30 14.60 -3.36
C CYS A 43 -14.47 15.16 -2.52
N GLU A 44 -15.02 14.36 -1.61
CA GLU A 44 -16.11 14.76 -0.71
C GLU A 44 -15.69 15.82 0.31
N GLU A 45 -14.46 15.74 0.82
CA GLU A 45 -13.91 16.72 1.76
C GLU A 45 -13.53 18.05 1.08
N SER A 46 -13.31 18.02 -0.23
CA SER A 46 -12.97 19.21 -1.01
C SER A 46 -14.23 19.96 -1.46
N ASN A 47 -14.20 21.29 -1.44
CA ASN A 47 -15.24 22.12 -2.09
C ASN A 47 -15.08 22.12 -3.64
N SER A 48 -14.56 21.03 -4.21
CA SER A 48 -14.34 20.88 -5.66
C SER A 48 -15.62 20.44 -6.36
N ASN A 49 -15.63 20.49 -7.69
CA ASN A 49 -16.69 19.85 -8.47
C ASN A 49 -16.59 18.33 -8.27
N ILE A 50 -17.53 17.75 -7.51
CA ILE A 50 -17.54 16.33 -7.14
C ILE A 50 -17.56 15.44 -8.39
N ASP A 51 -18.34 15.81 -9.42
CA ASP A 51 -18.46 14.99 -10.64
C ASP A 51 -17.13 14.88 -11.39
N GLU A 52 -16.40 16.00 -11.53
CA GLU A 52 -15.08 16.01 -12.16
C GLU A 52 -14.04 15.28 -11.32
N CYS A 53 -14.12 15.41 -9.99
CA CYS A 53 -13.19 14.78 -9.07
C CYS A 53 -13.38 13.25 -9.06
N THR A 54 -14.62 12.77 -8.96
CA THR A 54 -14.95 11.35 -9.03
C THR A 54 -14.52 10.73 -10.37
N ALA A 55 -14.78 11.43 -11.49
CA ALA A 55 -14.32 10.94 -12.80
C ALA A 55 -12.80 10.77 -12.88
N ALA A 56 -12.04 11.67 -12.24
CA ALA A 56 -10.58 11.53 -12.15
C ALA A 56 -10.16 10.37 -11.24
N CYS A 57 -10.90 10.08 -10.17
CA CYS A 57 -10.66 8.90 -9.32
C CYS A 57 -10.95 7.60 -10.09
N ASP A 58 -12.04 7.55 -10.86
CA ASP A 58 -12.39 6.40 -11.72
C ASP A 58 -11.30 6.12 -12.76
N GLU A 59 -10.80 7.15 -13.42
CA GLU A 59 -9.70 7.01 -14.38
C GLU A 59 -8.44 6.45 -13.71
N LYS A 60 -8.12 6.91 -12.49
CA LYS A 60 -6.99 6.37 -11.72
C LYS A 60 -7.18 4.91 -11.35
N LEU A 61 -8.38 4.52 -10.92
CA LEU A 61 -8.70 3.12 -10.60
C LEU A 61 -8.54 2.24 -11.83
N TYR A 62 -9.12 2.65 -12.97
CA TYR A 62 -8.99 1.94 -14.24
C TYR A 62 -7.53 1.75 -14.66
N ASN A 63 -6.74 2.82 -14.59
CA ASN A 63 -5.32 2.77 -14.94
C ASN A 63 -4.52 1.88 -13.97
N CYS A 64 -4.87 1.87 -12.69
CA CYS A 64 -4.23 1.00 -11.69
C CYS A 64 -4.53 -0.47 -12.00
N ASN A 65 -5.81 -0.81 -12.16
CA ASN A 65 -6.25 -2.17 -12.48
C ASN A 65 -5.65 -2.68 -13.80
N SER A 66 -5.56 -1.82 -14.82
CA SER A 66 -4.92 -2.18 -16.09
C SER A 66 -3.44 -2.56 -15.93
N LYS A 67 -2.70 -1.87 -15.06
CA LYS A 67 -1.29 -2.21 -14.77
C LYS A 67 -1.17 -3.52 -14.01
N VAL A 68 -2.05 -3.75 -13.02
CA VAL A 68 -2.07 -5.02 -12.27
C VAL A 68 -2.36 -6.20 -13.21
N GLU A 69 -3.29 -6.02 -14.14
CA GLU A 69 -3.62 -6.99 -15.17
C GLU A 69 -2.43 -7.26 -16.11
N GLU A 70 -1.75 -6.20 -16.59
CA GLU A 70 -0.54 -6.33 -17.41
C GLU A 70 0.57 -7.11 -16.68
N GLU A 71 0.82 -6.79 -15.42
CA GLU A 71 1.80 -7.48 -14.57
C GLU A 71 1.44 -8.96 -14.34
N ALA A 72 0.15 -9.28 -14.22
CA ALA A 72 -0.34 -10.65 -14.08
C ALA A 72 -0.18 -11.48 -15.37
N GLN A 73 -0.18 -10.83 -16.54
CA GLN A 73 -0.04 -11.48 -17.84
C GLN A 73 1.40 -11.60 -18.32
N THR A 74 2.34 -10.83 -17.76
CA THR A 74 3.77 -11.02 -18.03
C THR A 74 4.26 -12.34 -17.44
N PRO A 75 4.77 -13.28 -18.25
CA PRO A 75 5.39 -14.50 -17.73
C PRO A 75 6.61 -14.11 -16.89
N VAL A 76 6.74 -14.70 -15.70
CA VAL A 76 7.98 -14.65 -14.93
C VAL A 76 9.05 -15.39 -15.75
N GLU A 77 10.01 -14.66 -16.32
CA GLU A 77 11.19 -15.22 -17.03
C GLU A 77 12.17 -15.92 -16.08
#